data_AF-A0A831PL01-F1
#
_entry.id   AF-A0A831PL01-F1
#
_cell.length_a   1.000
_cell.length_b   1.000
_cell.length_c   1.000
_cell.angle_alpha   90.00
_cell.angle_beta   90.00
_cell.angle_gamma   90.00
#
_symmetry.space_group_name_H-M   'P 1'
#
loop_
_entity.id
_entity.type
_entity.pdbx_description
1 polymer ?
#
loop_
_entity_poly.entity_id
_entity_poly.type
_entity_poly.pdbx_seq_one_letter_code
_entity_poly.pdbx_strand_id
1 'polypeptide(L)'
;MHTSQIALDFWGTYKGVVPCADCEGIETIIELKADETFEVQTVYLGKSDEVFTFSGHYHWNDDGRSIHLHGIENGPSYYFVGENHLIQLDMEGNRITGDMAEKYVLKKME
;
A
#
# COMPACT_ATOMS: atom_id res chain seq x y z
N MET A 1 -23.64 -4.59 8.01
CA MET A 1 -22.30 -4.02 8.23
C MET A 1 -21.68 -3.87 6.85
N HIS A 2 -21.25 -2.68 6.44
CA HIS A 2 -20.54 -2.46 5.17
C HIS A 2 -19.07 -2.24 5.51
N THR A 3 -18.22 -3.20 5.21
CA THR A 3 -16.76 -3.10 5.33
C THR A 3 -16.18 -2.85 3.93
N SER A 4 -14.95 -2.33 3.85
CA SER A 4 -14.27 -2.12 2.56
C SER A 4 -14.23 -3.41 1.74
N GLN A 5 -14.00 -4.55 2.41
CA GLN A 5 -14.01 -5.90 1.83
C GLN A 5 -15.32 -6.28 1.12
N ILE A 6 -16.47 -5.77 1.58
CA ILE A 6 -17.81 -6.17 1.09
C ILE A 6 -18.42 -5.12 0.16
N ALA A 7 -17.96 -3.87 0.21
CA ALA A 7 -18.65 -2.73 -0.39
C ALA A 7 -17.89 -2.00 -1.51
N LEU A 8 -16.57 -2.19 -1.64
CA LEU A 8 -15.74 -1.45 -2.59
C LEU A 8 -15.21 -2.37 -3.70
N ASP A 9 -15.27 -1.92 -4.95
CA ASP A 9 -14.41 -2.41 -6.04
C ASP A 9 -12.99 -1.88 -5.82
N PHE A 10 -12.34 -2.38 -4.77
CA PHE A 10 -11.00 -1.95 -4.35
C PHE A 10 -9.88 -2.55 -5.20
N TRP A 11 -10.17 -3.52 -6.08
CA TRP A 11 -9.17 -4.02 -7.01
C TRP A 11 -8.76 -2.94 -7.99
N GLY A 12 -7.48 -2.96 -8.37
CA GLY A 12 -6.88 -1.99 -9.28
C GLY A 12 -5.47 -1.59 -8.84
N THR A 13 -4.93 -0.62 -9.58
CA THR A 13 -3.57 -0.12 -9.38
C THR A 13 -3.61 1.17 -8.58
N TYR A 14 -2.76 1.27 -7.56
CA TYR A 14 -2.61 2.41 -6.68
C TYR A 14 -1.21 2.96 -6.81
N LYS A 15 -1.06 4.28 -6.83
CA LYS A 15 0.23 4.94 -6.97
C LYS A 15 0.38 6.10 -5.98
N GLY A 16 1.57 6.26 -5.44
CA GLY A 16 1.96 7.44 -4.67
C GLY A 16 3.47 7.47 -4.40
N VAL A 17 3.93 8.55 -3.78
CA VAL A 17 5.33 8.72 -3.37
C VAL A 17 5.34 8.85 -1.86
N VAL A 18 5.85 7.83 -1.17
CA VAL A 18 5.91 7.81 0.29
C VAL A 18 7.23 8.38 0.80
N PRO A 19 7.25 8.97 2.02
CA PRO A 19 8.48 9.51 2.60
C PRO A 19 9.58 8.47 2.75
N CYS A 20 10.80 8.87 2.41
CA CYS A 20 12.00 8.07 2.57
C CYS A 20 12.93 8.72 3.60
N ALA A 21 13.51 7.94 4.49
CA ALA A 21 14.39 8.47 5.54
C ALA A 21 15.70 9.06 4.99
N ASP A 22 16.18 8.54 3.85
CA ASP A 22 17.52 8.84 3.32
C ASP A 22 17.50 9.05 1.80
N CYS A 23 16.33 9.28 1.21
CA CYS A 23 16.16 9.53 -0.22
C CYS A 23 15.03 10.55 -0.46
N GLU A 24 14.83 10.99 -1.70
CA GLU A 24 13.83 12.03 -2.01
C GLU A 24 12.40 11.53 -1.81
N GLY A 25 12.19 10.23 -1.96
CA GLY A 25 10.91 9.54 -1.77
C GLY A 25 10.98 8.13 -2.35
N ILE A 26 9.99 7.31 -2.00
CA ILE A 26 9.83 5.99 -2.61
C ILE A 26 8.57 6.05 -3.46
N GLU A 27 8.72 6.08 -4.79
CA GLU A 27 7.58 5.89 -5.67
C GLU A 27 7.12 4.44 -5.50
N THR A 28 5.84 4.27 -5.15
CA THR A 28 5.24 2.98 -4.85
C THR A 28 4.00 2.79 -5.72
N ILE A 29 3.94 1.67 -6.42
CA ILE A 29 2.80 1.23 -7.21
C ILE A 29 2.35 -0.12 -6.64
N ILE A 30 1.06 -0.25 -6.34
CA ILE A 30 0.47 -1.49 -5.81
C ILE A 30 -0.71 -1.88 -6.69
N GLU A 31 -0.65 -3.04 -7.32
CA GLU A 31 -1.79 -3.65 -8.00
C GLU A 31 -2.43 -4.69 -7.07
N LEU A 32 -3.72 -4.52 -6.76
CA LEU A 32 -4.53 -5.51 -6.02
C LEU A 32 -5.48 -6.22 -6.97
N LYS A 33 -5.41 -7.56 -7.01
CA LYS A 33 -6.20 -8.40 -7.91
C LYS A 33 -7.34 -9.13 -7.19
N ALA A 34 -8.35 -9.53 -7.96
CA ALA A 34 -9.54 -10.21 -7.44
C ALA A 34 -9.29 -11.64 -6.94
N ASP A 35 -8.19 -12.25 -7.34
CA ASP A 35 -7.75 -13.58 -6.92
C ASP A 35 -6.86 -13.55 -5.66
N GLU A 36 -6.95 -12.46 -4.87
CA GLU A 36 -6.20 -12.27 -3.63
C GLU A 36 -4.67 -12.19 -3.83
N THR A 37 -4.23 -11.91 -5.06
CA THR A 37 -2.81 -11.63 -5.37
C THR A 37 -2.54 -10.14 -5.51
N PHE A 38 -1.28 -9.77 -5.30
CA PHE A 38 -0.82 -8.40 -5.49
C PHE A 38 0.52 -8.33 -6.22
N GLU A 39 0.81 -7.18 -6.79
CA GLU A 39 2.14 -6.77 -7.23
C GLU A 39 2.47 -5.40 -6.65
N VAL A 40 3.67 -5.27 -6.09
CA VAL A 40 4.25 -3.99 -5.63
C VAL A 40 5.45 -3.69 -6.49
N GLN A 41 5.53 -2.46 -7.01
CA GLN A 41 6.72 -1.90 -7.63
C GLN A 41 7.18 -0.69 -6.81
N THR A 42 8.48 -0.61 -6.52
CA THR A 42 9.08 0.52 -5.80
C THR A 42 10.30 1.07 -6.50
N VAL A 43 10.46 2.39 -6.47
CA VAL A 43 11.63 3.11 -6.98
C VAL A 43 12.11 4.10 -5.94
N TYR A 44 13.39 4.03 -5.58
CA TYR A 44 14.01 4.92 -4.58
C TYR A 44 14.53 6.19 -5.25
N LEU A 45 13.67 7.21 -5.30
CA LEU A 45 13.94 8.47 -5.97
C LEU A 45 15.18 9.17 -5.37
N GLY A 46 16.08 9.63 -6.24
CA GLY A 46 17.35 10.25 -5.85
C GLY A 46 18.46 9.28 -5.42
N LYS A 47 18.19 7.96 -5.37
CA LYS A 47 19.22 6.92 -5.13
C LYS A 47 19.50 6.04 -6.35
N SER A 48 18.45 5.54 -7.00
CA SER A 48 18.58 4.69 -8.19
C SER A 48 17.33 4.77 -9.04
N ASP A 49 17.49 4.48 -10.34
CA ASP A 49 16.38 4.24 -11.27
C ASP A 49 15.98 2.76 -11.32
N GLU A 50 16.46 1.95 -10.37
CA GLU A 50 16.15 0.52 -10.28
C GLU A 50 14.73 0.33 -9.77
N VAL A 51 13.95 -0.47 -10.50
CA VAL A 51 12.58 -0.85 -10.13
C VAL A 51 12.63 -2.17 -9.38
N PHE A 52 12.23 -2.14 -8.11
CA PHE A 52 12.08 -3.33 -7.30
C PHE A 52 10.64 -3.82 -7.39
N THR A 53 10.45 -5.03 -7.92
CA THR A 53 9.13 -5.66 -8.04
C THR A 53 9.01 -6.82 -7.05
N PHE A 54 7.88 -6.88 -6.36
CA PHE A 54 7.52 -7.98 -5.47
C PHE A 54 6.07 -8.39 -5.71
N SER A 55 5.78 -9.68 -5.69
CA SER A 55 4.43 -10.20 -5.89
C SER A 55 4.13 -11.27 -4.86
N GLY A 56 2.88 -11.37 -4.45
CA GLY A 56 2.46 -12.34 -3.43
C GLY A 56 0.95 -12.38 -3.26
N HIS A 57 0.54 -12.88 -2.10
CA HIS A 57 -0.87 -12.93 -1.70
C HIS A 57 -1.14 -11.91 -0.60
N TYR A 58 -2.32 -11.30 -0.62
CA TYR A 58 -2.77 -10.43 0.46
C TYR A 58 -3.96 -11.04 1.18
N HIS A 59 -4.07 -10.76 2.48
CA HIS A 59 -5.25 -11.12 3.26
C HIS A 59 -5.83 -9.89 3.95
N TRP A 60 -7.14 -9.91 4.15
CA TRP A 60 -7.82 -8.92 4.99
C TRP A 60 -7.55 -9.20 6.46
N ASN A 61 -7.29 -8.14 7.22
CA ASN A 61 -7.26 -8.21 8.68
C ASN A 61 -8.70 -8.33 9.23
N ASP A 62 -8.82 -8.76 10.49
CA ASP A 62 -10.10 -8.97 11.17
C ASP A 62 -11.01 -7.72 11.21
N ASP A 63 -10.44 -6.53 11.01
CA ASP A 63 -11.17 -5.27 10.95
C ASP A 63 -11.97 -5.08 9.65
N GLY A 64 -11.72 -5.88 8.61
CA GLY A 64 -12.33 -5.79 7.28
C GLY A 64 -12.04 -4.48 6.54
N ARG A 65 -11.02 -3.74 6.96
CA ARG A 65 -10.66 -2.39 6.49
C ARG A 65 -9.18 -2.27 6.12
N SER A 66 -8.33 -3.16 6.61
CA SER A 66 -6.92 -3.22 6.26
C SER A 66 -6.53 -4.57 5.68
N ILE A 67 -5.49 -4.57 4.86
CA ILE A 67 -4.89 -5.75 4.25
C ILE A 67 -3.43 -5.89 4.66
N HIS A 68 -2.96 -7.13 4.66
CA HIS A 68 -1.56 -7.49 4.86
C HIS A 68 -1.00 -8.14 3.59
N LEU A 69 0.06 -7.56 3.04
CA LEU A 69 0.80 -8.06 1.88
C LEU A 69 1.86 -9.07 2.35
N HIS A 70 1.62 -10.36 2.13
CA HIS A 70 2.52 -11.41 2.61
C HIS A 70 3.83 -11.48 1.82
N GLY A 71 4.92 -11.82 2.53
CA GLY A 71 6.25 -12.05 1.94
C GLY A 71 7.14 -10.80 1.86
N ILE A 72 6.63 -9.64 2.28
CA ILE A 72 7.43 -8.43 2.48
C ILE A 72 8.03 -8.48 3.89
N GLU A 73 9.30 -8.87 4.02
CA GLU A 73 9.97 -9.01 5.32
C GLU A 73 10.62 -7.71 5.83
N ASN A 74 11.08 -6.85 4.92
CA ASN A 74 11.88 -5.66 5.25
C ASN A 74 11.24 -4.37 4.73
N GLY A 75 9.92 -4.24 4.85
CA GLY A 75 9.19 -3.07 4.37
C GLY A 75 7.74 -3.02 4.86
N PRO A 76 7.04 -1.91 4.57
CA PRO A 76 5.65 -1.74 4.96
C PRO A 76 4.74 -2.72 4.21
N SER A 77 4.12 -3.64 4.95
CA SER A 77 3.25 -4.68 4.42
C SER A 77 1.76 -4.46 4.73
N TYR A 78 1.42 -3.49 5.58
CA TYR A 78 0.05 -3.21 6.00
C TYR A 78 -0.51 -1.97 5.31
N TYR A 79 -1.73 -2.09 4.78
CA TYR A 79 -2.42 -0.99 4.10
C TYR A 79 -3.89 -0.92 4.52
N PHE A 80 -4.38 0.28 4.81
CA PHE A 80 -5.81 0.53 4.96
C PHE A 80 -6.45 0.76 3.60
N VAL A 81 -7.56 0.07 3.34
CA VAL A 81 -8.32 0.15 2.10
C VAL A 81 -9.44 1.16 2.26
N GLY A 82 -9.26 2.33 1.65
CA GLY A 82 -10.27 3.36 1.52
C GLY A 82 -10.90 3.40 0.12
N GLU A 83 -11.88 4.25 -0.06
CA GLU A 83 -12.50 4.47 -1.37
C GLU A 83 -11.48 5.12 -2.33
N ASN A 84 -11.08 4.39 -3.38
CA ASN A 84 -10.12 4.82 -4.39
C ASN A 84 -8.72 5.20 -3.85
N HIS A 85 -8.34 4.70 -2.66
CA HIS A 85 -7.00 4.89 -2.14
C HIS A 85 -6.58 3.79 -1.16
N LEU A 86 -5.27 3.59 -1.05
CA LEU A 86 -4.65 2.83 0.03
C LEU A 86 -3.89 3.81 0.93
N ILE A 87 -3.88 3.54 2.23
CA ILE A 87 -3.03 4.26 3.19
C ILE A 87 -2.03 3.28 3.74
N GLN A 88 -0.74 3.53 3.54
CA GLN A 88 0.31 2.74 4.16
C GLN A 88 0.22 2.87 5.69
N LEU A 89 0.21 1.75 6.38
CA LEU A 89 0.20 1.66 7.83
C LEU A 89 1.64 1.46 8.34
N ASP A 90 1.84 1.61 9.64
CA ASP A 90 3.11 1.25 10.25
C ASP A 90 3.32 -0.28 10.29
N MET A 91 4.47 -0.72 10.78
CA MET A 91 4.85 -2.14 10.86
C MET A 91 3.94 -2.96 11.79
N GLU A 92 3.18 -2.30 12.67
CA GLU A 92 2.23 -2.92 13.60
C GLU A 92 0.79 -2.88 13.06
N GLY A 93 0.58 -2.30 11.87
CA GLY A 93 -0.74 -2.14 11.26
C GLY A 93 -1.54 -0.95 11.80
N ASN A 94 -0.91 0.01 12.47
CA ASN A 94 -1.59 1.21 12.96
C ASN A 94 -1.55 2.35 11.93
N ARG A 95 -2.53 3.26 12.03
CA ARG A 95 -2.56 4.49 11.26
C ARG A 95 -1.37 5.38 11.62
N ILE A 96 -0.60 5.78 10.61
CA ILE A 96 0.38 6.85 10.76
C ILE A 96 -0.38 8.16 10.96
N THR A 97 -0.05 8.90 12.03
CA THR A 97 -0.74 10.15 12.41
C THR A 97 0.21 11.36 12.38
N GLY A 98 -0.35 12.56 12.50
CA GLY A 98 0.40 13.82 12.44
C GLY A 98 0.58 14.36 11.02
N ASP A 99 1.46 15.34 10.87
CA ASP A 99 1.64 16.13 9.63
C ASP A 99 2.11 15.31 8.43
N MET A 100 2.57 14.08 8.64
CA MET A 100 3.03 13.18 7.58
C MET A 100 1.96 12.20 7.10
N ALA A 101 0.82 12.09 7.78
CA ALA A 101 -0.20 11.07 7.49
C ALA A 101 -0.65 11.07 6.03
N GLU A 102 -0.87 12.26 5.45
CA GLU A 102 -1.31 12.41 4.06
C GLU A 102 -0.25 11.98 3.03
N LYS A 103 1.03 11.93 3.41
CA LYS A 103 2.13 11.51 2.54
C LYS A 103 2.19 9.98 2.35
N TYR A 104 1.45 9.22 3.16
CA TYR A 104 1.39 7.76 3.08
C TYR A 104 0.18 7.26 2.27
N VAL A 105 -0.48 8.15 1.52
CA VAL A 105 -1.66 7.81 0.71
C VAL A 105 -1.24 7.47 -0.73
N LEU A 106 -1.62 6.28 -1.18
CA LEU A 106 -1.53 5.83 -2.56
C LEU A 106 -2.91 5.97 -3.21
N LYS A 107 -3.03 6.72 -4.29
CA LYS A 107 -4.30 6.95 -4.98
C LYS A 107 -4.52 5.90 -6.06
N LYS A 108 -5.76 5.45 -6.23
CA LYS A 108 -6.13 4.56 -7.34
C LYS A 108 -5.87 5.28 -8.66
N MET A 109 -5.25 4.59 -9.60
CA MET A 109 -5.07 5.05 -10.97
C MET A 109 -6.39 4.82 -11.72
N GLU A 110 -6.87 5.86 -12.40
CA GLU A 110 -8.07 5.81 -13.26
C GLU A 110 -7.78 5.11 -14.60
#